data_AF-A0A8T3AG75-F1
#
_entry.id   AF-A0A8T3AG75-F1
#
_cell.length_a   1.000
_cell.length_b   1.000
_cell.length_c   1.000
_cell.angle_alpha   90.00
_cell.angle_beta   90.00
_cell.angle_gamma   90.00
#
_symmetry.space_group_name_H-M   'P 1'
#
loop_
_entity.id
_entity.type
_entity.pdbx_description
1 polymer ?
#
loop_
_entity_poly.entity_id
_entity_poly.type
_entity_poly.pdbx_seq_one_letter_code
_entity_poly.pdbx_strand_id
1 'polypeptide(L)'
;MATKIYIVYYSTYGHVEKLAHEILKGASSVEGVEAKLWQVPETLPEEVLGKLGAPPKSDVPVITASELPEADGFIFGFPTRFGMMAAQFKAFFDSTGGLWRTQQLAGKPAAALVLRGVAKRLPP
;
A
#
# COMPACT_ATOMS: atom_id res chain seq x y z
N MET A 1 5.43 -13.45 -21.59
CA MET A 1 4.46 -13.07 -20.53
C MET A 1 4.92 -11.76 -19.96
N ALA A 2 4.00 -10.81 -19.71
CA ALA A 2 4.36 -9.55 -19.06
C ALA A 2 4.53 -9.80 -17.55
N THR A 3 5.57 -9.22 -16.95
CA THR A 3 5.84 -9.28 -15.51
C THR A 3 4.85 -8.39 -14.77
N LYS A 4 4.06 -8.95 -13.87
CA LYS A 4 3.04 -8.22 -13.12
C LYS A 4 3.61 -7.63 -11.83
N ILE A 5 3.57 -6.31 -11.69
CA ILE A 5 4.05 -5.62 -10.48
C ILE A 5 2.86 -4.97 -9.77
N TYR A 6 2.63 -5.36 -8.51
CA TYR A 6 1.58 -4.78 -7.69
C TYR A 6 2.14 -3.71 -6.77
N ILE A 7 1.58 -2.51 -6.86
CA ILE A 7 1.89 -1.38 -6.00
C ILE A 7 0.74 -1.27 -5.00
N VAL A 8 0.94 -1.84 -3.82
CA VAL A 8 -0.06 -1.93 -2.76
C VAL A 8 0.23 -0.85 -1.73
N TYR A 9 -0.69 0.08 -1.54
CA TYR A 9 -0.47 1.21 -0.64
C TYR A 9 -1.59 1.44 0.37
N TYR A 10 -1.23 2.07 1.47
CA TYR A 10 -2.16 2.71 2.38
C TYR A 10 -1.87 4.21 2.46
N SER A 11 -2.90 5.05 2.37
CA SER A 11 -2.78 6.49 2.58
C SER A 11 -3.94 7.03 3.40
N THR A 12 -3.60 7.78 4.47
CA THR A 12 -4.61 8.54 5.23
C THR A 12 -4.84 9.92 4.62
N TYR A 13 -3.77 10.59 4.14
CA TYR A 13 -3.81 12.00 3.68
C TYR A 13 -3.36 12.17 2.21
N GLY A 14 -3.32 11.09 1.43
CA GLY A 14 -2.97 11.13 0.00
C GLY A 14 -1.49 11.28 -0.35
N HIS A 15 -0.59 11.53 0.62
CA HIS A 15 0.84 11.65 0.32
C HIS A 15 1.46 10.37 -0.26
N VAL A 16 1.14 9.22 0.37
CA VAL A 16 1.63 7.91 -0.09
C VAL A 16 1.02 7.55 -1.44
N GLU A 17 -0.24 7.89 -1.66
CA GLU A 17 -0.94 7.65 -2.92
C GLU A 17 -0.27 8.40 -4.08
N LYS A 18 0.02 9.70 -3.92
CA LYS A 18 0.74 10.48 -4.93
C LYS A 18 2.05 9.80 -5.33
N LEU A 19 2.78 9.29 -4.35
CA LEU A 19 4.03 8.59 -4.59
C LEU A 19 3.81 7.21 -5.24
N ALA A 20 2.75 6.50 -4.87
CA ALA A 20 2.35 5.25 -5.52
C ALA A 20 2.02 5.46 -7.00
N HIS A 21 1.38 6.58 -7.37
CA HIS A 21 1.16 6.94 -8.78
C HIS A 21 2.46 7.23 -9.54
N GLU A 22 3.45 7.89 -8.92
CA GLU A 22 4.75 8.09 -9.56
C GLU A 22 5.52 6.76 -9.72
N ILE A 23 5.42 5.86 -8.74
CA ILE A 23 5.95 4.49 -8.86
C ILE A 23 5.26 3.74 -9.99
N LEU A 24 3.93 3.86 -10.11
CA LEU A 24 3.17 3.24 -11.20
C LEU A 24 3.67 3.70 -12.56
N LYS A 25 3.87 5.01 -12.75
CA LYS A 25 4.41 5.57 -14.00
C LYS A 25 5.80 5.01 -14.30
N GLY A 26 6.69 4.98 -13.31
CA GLY A 26 8.05 4.45 -13.48
C GLY A 26 8.04 2.96 -13.82
N ALA A 27 7.29 2.14 -13.09
CA ALA A 27 7.18 0.71 -13.35
C ALA A 27 6.57 0.41 -14.73
N SER A 28 5.55 1.17 -15.13
CA SER A 28 4.88 1.01 -16.43
C SER A 28 5.73 1.47 -17.62
N SER A 29 6.80 2.24 -17.39
CA SER A 29 7.74 2.65 -18.45
C SER A 29 8.71 1.55 -18.87
N VAL A 30 8.80 0.46 -18.10
CA VAL A 30 9.68 -0.67 -18.39
C VAL A 30 8.99 -1.63 -19.36
N GLU A 31 9.66 -1.95 -20.47
CA GLU A 31 9.11 -2.88 -21.46
C GLU A 31 8.83 -4.26 -20.84
N GLY A 32 7.65 -4.80 -21.13
CA GLY A 32 7.23 -6.11 -20.62
C GLY A 32 6.75 -6.11 -19.16
N VAL A 33 6.56 -4.95 -18.52
CA VAL A 33 6.00 -4.83 -17.16
C VAL A 33 4.55 -4.34 -17.20
N GLU A 34 3.65 -5.06 -16.52
CA GLU A 34 2.27 -4.63 -16.24
C GLU A 34 2.17 -4.23 -14.76
N ALA A 35 2.11 -2.94 -14.48
CA ALA A 35 2.00 -2.43 -13.11
C ALA A 35 0.55 -2.08 -12.75
N LYS A 36 0.12 -2.41 -11.52
CA LYS A 36 -1.22 -2.10 -11.00
C LYS A 36 -1.16 -1.46 -9.62
N LEU A 37 -2.04 -0.49 -9.39
CA LEU A 37 -2.23 0.14 -8.09
C LEU A 37 -3.35 -0.52 -7.31
N TRP A 38 -3.11 -0.66 -6.00
CA TRP A 38 -4.04 -1.29 -5.07
C TRP A 38 -4.07 -0.54 -3.74
N GLN A 39 -5.27 -0.31 -3.22
CA GLN A 39 -5.47 0.22 -1.88
C GLN A 39 -5.60 -0.89 -0.85
N VAL A 40 -4.91 -0.76 0.28
CA VAL A 40 -5.17 -1.59 1.46
C VAL A 40 -6.51 -1.19 2.10
N PRO A 41 -7.32 -2.16 2.55
CA PRO A 41 -8.58 -1.87 3.25
C PRO A 41 -8.40 -0.90 4.42
N GLU A 42 -9.32 0.07 4.53
CA GLU A 42 -9.38 0.96 5.67
C GLU A 42 -9.96 0.23 6.89
N THR A 43 -9.40 0.48 8.08
CA THR A 43 -9.86 -0.14 9.32
C THR A 43 -10.56 0.84 10.25
N LEU A 44 -10.43 2.14 9.99
CA LEU A 44 -11.10 3.18 10.77
C LEU A 44 -12.53 3.40 10.28
N PRO A 45 -13.52 3.56 11.18
CA PRO A 45 -14.85 4.01 10.81
C PRO A 45 -14.83 5.37 10.12
N GLU A 46 -15.79 5.60 9.23
CA GLU A 46 -15.91 6.86 8.48
C GLU A 46 -16.02 8.08 9.40
N GLU A 47 -16.71 7.96 10.54
CA GLU A 47 -16.81 9.02 11.54
C GLU A 47 -15.43 9.44 12.09
N VAL A 48 -14.54 8.46 12.32
CA VAL A 48 -13.18 8.72 12.82
C VAL A 48 -12.35 9.38 11.72
N LEU A 49 -12.48 8.94 10.47
CA LEU A 49 -11.82 9.56 9.32
C LEU A 49 -12.25 11.02 9.14
N GLY A 50 -13.55 11.29 9.30
CA GLY A 50 -14.11 12.64 9.27
C GLY A 50 -13.52 13.53 10.37
N LYS A 51 -13.42 13.02 11.61
CA LYS A 51 -12.77 13.74 12.73
C LYS A 51 -11.28 14.00 12.50
N LEU A 52 -10.59 13.12 11.77
CA LEU A 52 -9.19 13.30 11.39
C LEU A 52 -8.99 14.28 10.23
N GLY A 53 -10.06 14.72 9.56
CA GLY A 53 -9.97 15.50 8.33
C GLY A 53 -9.30 14.73 7.19
N ALA A 54 -9.45 13.40 7.17
CA ALA A 54 -8.93 12.59 6.09
C ALA A 54 -9.74 12.85 4.80
N PRO A 55 -9.09 13.08 3.66
CA PRO A 55 -9.79 13.21 2.39
C PRO A 55 -10.49 11.90 2.00
N PRO A 56 -11.51 11.95 1.12
CA PRO A 56 -12.09 10.76 0.52
C PRO A 56 -11.02 9.90 -0.17
N LYS A 57 -11.18 8.58 -0.12
CA LYS A 57 -10.33 7.64 -0.85
C LYS A 57 -10.54 7.81 -2.36
N SER A 58 -9.51 7.52 -3.14
CA SER A 58 -9.62 7.46 -4.60
C SER A 58 -10.36 6.22 -5.08
N ASP A 59 -10.59 6.17 -6.38
CA ASP A 59 -11.20 5.09 -7.15
C ASP A 59 -10.29 3.87 -7.36
N VAL A 60 -9.05 3.90 -6.86
CA VAL A 60 -8.14 2.76 -6.94
C VAL A 60 -8.76 1.54 -6.22
N PRO A 61 -8.75 0.34 -6.83
CA PRO A 61 -9.39 -0.83 -6.24
C PRO A 61 -8.73 -1.25 -4.93
N VAL A 62 -9.54 -1.80 -4.02
CA VAL A 62 -9.07 -2.33 -2.74
C VAL A 62 -8.63 -3.78 -2.93
N ILE A 63 -7.44 -4.13 -2.45
CA ILE A 63 -6.89 -5.48 -2.57
C ILE A 63 -7.23 -6.35 -1.37
N THR A 64 -7.39 -7.64 -1.65
CA THR A 64 -7.51 -8.73 -0.69
C THR A 64 -6.27 -9.62 -0.73
N ALA A 65 -6.01 -10.36 0.36
CA ALA A 65 -4.84 -11.25 0.42
C ALA A 65 -4.81 -12.27 -0.74
N SER A 66 -5.97 -12.78 -1.17
CA SER A 66 -6.07 -13.78 -2.24
C SER A 66 -5.61 -13.31 -3.62
N GLU A 67 -5.47 -12.00 -3.84
CA GLU A 67 -5.02 -11.42 -5.11
C GLU A 67 -3.49 -11.27 -5.17
N LEU A 68 -2.79 -11.29 -4.02
CA LEU A 68 -1.33 -11.19 -3.98
C LEU A 68 -0.60 -12.26 -4.81
N PRO A 69 -1.05 -13.53 -4.88
CA PRO A 69 -0.41 -14.54 -5.72
C PRO A 69 -0.41 -14.24 -7.22
N GLU A 70 -1.22 -13.30 -7.71
CA GLU A 70 -1.27 -12.96 -9.14
C GLU A 70 -0.11 -12.07 -9.60
N ALA A 71 0.57 -11.39 -8.69
CA ALA A 71 1.70 -10.53 -9.00
C ALA A 71 3.01 -11.32 -9.03
N ASP A 72 3.96 -10.92 -9.88
CA ASP A 72 5.32 -11.46 -9.88
C ASP A 72 6.23 -10.71 -8.89
N GLY A 73 5.89 -9.46 -8.55
CA GLY A 73 6.60 -8.66 -7.57
C GLY A 73 5.74 -7.55 -6.94
N PHE A 74 6.23 -7.01 -5.82
CA PHE A 74 5.47 -6.07 -5.00
C PHE A 74 6.24 -4.79 -4.70
N ILE A 75 5.51 -3.69 -4.61
CA ILE A 75 5.97 -2.44 -4.00
C ILE A 75 4.94 -2.03 -2.96
N PHE A 76 5.34 -2.02 -1.70
CA PHE A 76 4.46 -1.70 -0.57
C PHE A 76 4.66 -0.25 -0.12
N GLY A 77 3.59 0.55 -0.11
CA GLY A 77 3.64 1.96 0.28
C GLY A 77 2.82 2.26 1.53
N PHE A 78 3.40 2.81 2.58
CA PHE A 78 2.62 3.19 3.77
C PHE A 78 3.22 4.37 4.55
N PRO A 79 2.40 5.15 5.27
CA PRO A 79 2.93 6.18 6.15
C PRO A 79 3.53 5.51 7.39
N THR A 80 4.56 6.13 7.96
CA THR A 80 5.12 5.67 9.23
C THR A 80 4.27 6.15 10.41
N ARG A 81 4.08 5.27 11.38
CA ARG A 81 3.50 5.56 12.70
C ARG A 81 4.53 5.12 13.74
N PHE A 82 5.24 6.10 14.32
CA PHE A 82 6.34 5.86 15.28
C PHE A 82 7.43 4.89 14.78
N GLY A 83 7.82 5.02 13.52
CA GLY A 83 8.83 4.15 12.90
C GLY A 83 8.31 2.78 12.43
N MET A 84 7.03 2.49 12.66
CA MET A 84 6.37 1.27 12.21
C MET A 84 5.42 1.55 11.04
N MET A 85 4.94 0.49 10.39
CA MET A 85 3.86 0.57 9.41
C MET A 85 2.54 1.02 10.06
N ALA A 86 1.63 1.57 9.26
CA ALA A 86 0.28 1.88 9.72
C ALA A 86 -0.48 0.60 10.11
N ALA A 87 -1.39 0.70 11.09
CA ALA A 87 -2.16 -0.44 11.60
C ALA A 87 -2.98 -1.14 10.49
N GLN A 88 -3.52 -0.37 9.54
CA GLN A 88 -4.23 -0.87 8.36
C GLN A 88 -3.36 -1.81 7.53
N PHE A 89 -2.11 -1.40 7.29
CA PHE A 89 -1.16 -2.19 6.51
C PHE A 89 -0.74 -3.46 7.26
N LYS A 90 -0.56 -3.35 8.58
CA LYS A 90 -0.27 -4.51 9.43
C LYS A 90 -1.42 -5.51 9.41
N ALA A 91 -2.67 -5.04 9.55
CA ALA A 91 -3.86 -5.89 9.48
C ALA A 91 -3.98 -6.63 8.14
N PHE A 92 -3.65 -5.94 7.04
CA PHE A 92 -3.58 -6.58 5.73
C PHE A 92 -2.54 -7.69 5.68
N PHE A 93 -1.31 -7.46 6.16
CA PHE A 93 -0.31 -8.53 6.22
C PHE A 93 -0.72 -9.67 7.16
N ASP A 94 -1.40 -9.39 8.26
CA ASP A 94 -1.89 -10.44 9.17
C ASP A 94 -2.94 -11.34 8.51
N SER A 95 -3.70 -10.81 7.53
CA SER A 95 -4.63 -11.61 6.74
C SER A 95 -3.96 -12.60 5.77
N THR A 96 -2.64 -12.51 5.56
CA THR A 96 -1.90 -13.36 4.61
C THR A 96 -1.44 -14.71 5.18
N GLY A 97 -1.87 -15.08 6.40
CA GLY A 97 -1.45 -16.31 7.07
C GLY A 97 -1.70 -17.60 6.26
N GLY A 98 -2.78 -17.65 5.48
CA GLY A 98 -3.05 -18.76 4.56
C GLY A 98 -2.01 -18.87 3.44
N LEU A 99 -1.65 -17.75 2.81
CA LEU A 99 -0.64 -17.69 1.75
C LEU A 99 0.73 -18.09 2.27
N TRP A 100 1.08 -17.62 3.47
CA TRP A 100 2.34 -17.94 4.15
C TRP A 100 2.46 -19.45 4.39
N ARG A 101 1.40 -20.10 4.88
CA ARG A 101 1.37 -21.55 5.11
C ARG A 101 1.66 -22.34 3.84
N THR A 102 1.18 -21.86 2.70
CA THR A 102 1.38 -22.48 1.38
C THR A 102 2.59 -21.95 0.61
N GLN A 103 3.38 -21.02 1.19
CA GLN A 103 4.53 -20.39 0.55
C GLN A 103 4.22 -19.71 -0.80
N GLN A 104 2.98 -19.26 -1.03
CA GLN A 104 2.56 -18.72 -2.34
C GLN A 104 3.22 -17.41 -2.74
N LEU A 105 3.79 -16.68 -1.78
CA LEU A 105 4.52 -15.43 -2.02
C LEU A 105 6.04 -15.63 -1.99
N ALA A 106 6.53 -16.86 -1.77
CA ALA A 106 7.96 -17.13 -1.68
C ALA A 106 8.65 -16.87 -3.02
N GLY A 107 9.85 -16.27 -2.97
CA GLY A 107 10.67 -15.96 -4.14
C GLY A 107 10.24 -14.72 -4.92
N LYS A 108 9.10 -14.10 -4.58
CA LYS A 108 8.64 -12.88 -5.25
C LYS A 108 9.37 -11.65 -4.69
N PRO A 109 10.05 -10.83 -5.51
CA PRO A 109 10.72 -9.63 -5.05
C PRO A 109 9.72 -8.63 -4.47
N ALA A 110 10.12 -7.96 -3.39
CA ALA A 110 9.33 -6.92 -2.75
C ALA A 110 10.21 -5.73 -2.38
N ALA A 111 9.69 -4.52 -2.60
CA ALA A 111 10.24 -3.28 -2.09
C ALA A 111 9.23 -2.60 -1.17
N ALA A 112 9.71 -1.77 -0.25
CA ALA A 112 8.86 -0.95 0.61
C ALA A 112 9.26 0.51 0.50
N LEU A 113 8.25 1.37 0.40
CA LEU A 113 8.41 2.81 0.47
C LEU A 113 7.64 3.36 1.66
N VAL A 114 8.32 4.17 2.45
CA VAL A 114 7.78 4.73 3.69
C VAL A 114 7.81 6.25 3.62
N LEU A 115 6.69 6.87 3.99
CA LEU A 115 6.63 8.32 4.16
C LEU A 115 6.52 8.67 5.64
N ARG A 116 7.44 9.52 6.09
CA ARG A 116 7.40 10.08 7.44
C ARG A 116 6.73 11.44 7.42
N GLY A 117 5.66 11.58 8.20
CA GLY A 117 5.16 12.88 8.62
C GLY A 117 6.02 13.40 9.76
N VAL A 118 6.51 14.64 9.65
CA VAL A 118 7.05 15.39 10.80
C VAL A 118 5.93 16.30 11.28
N ALA A 119 5.47 16.10 12.52
CA ALA A 119 4.51 17.02 13.12
C ALA A 119 5.16 18.42 13.14
N LYS A 120 4.46 19.42 12.60
CA LYS A 120 4.89 20.81 12.79
C LYS A 120 4.91 21.05 14.29
N ARG A 121 6.03 21.54 14.81
CA ARG A 121 6.14 21.98 16.20
C ARG A 121 5.04 23.02 16.41
N LEU A 122 4.04 22.69 17.21
CA LEU A 122 3.09 23.71 17.65
C LEU A 122 3.89 24.75 18.43
N PRO A 123 3.68 26.05 18.18
CA PRO A 123 4.28 27.08 19.00
C PRO A 123 3.91 26.83 20.48
N PRO A 124 4.82 27.16 21.41
CA PRO A 124 4.61 26.95 22.84
C PRO A 124 3.36 27.66 23.37
#